data_AF-A0A0M4DL64-F1
#
_entry.id   AF-A0A0M4DL64-F1
#
_cell.length_a   1.000
_cell.length_b   1.000
_cell.length_c   1.000
_cell.angle_alpha   90.00
_cell.angle_beta   90.00
_cell.angle_gamma   90.00
#
_symmetry.space_group_name_H-M   'P 1'
#
loop_
_entity.id
_entity.type
_entity.pdbx_description
1 polymer ?
#
loop_
_entity_poly.entity_id
_entity_poly.type
_entity_poly.pdbx_seq_one_letter_code
_entity_poly.pdbx_strand_id
1 'polypeptide(L)' 'MAEHGSHRTHAEHDRDKAEQLFEQAGRVEDPEQSERLRYRAERLRARSEAELRRETGAQVDDPDEEGPQ' A
#
# COMPACT_ATOMS: atom_id res chain seq x y z
N MET A 1 -17.59 -5.26 -13.36
CA MET A 1 -17.18 -5.13 -11.95
C MET A 1 -15.98 -6.05 -11.72
N ALA A 2 -14.76 -5.62 -12.05
CA ALA A 2 -13.55 -6.46 -11.90
C ALA A 2 -12.28 -5.65 -11.55
N GLU A 3 -12.44 -4.37 -11.18
CA GLU A 3 -11.30 -3.47 -10.95
C GLU A 3 -10.92 -3.38 -9.46
N HIS A 4 -11.86 -3.64 -8.54
CA HIS A 4 -11.60 -3.64 -7.09
C HIS A 4 -10.66 -4.74 -6.61
N GLY A 5 -10.63 -5.92 -7.25
CA GLY A 5 -9.71 -7.00 -6.83
C GLY A 5 -8.24 -6.69 -7.11
N SER A 6 -7.98 -5.84 -8.11
CA SER A 6 -6.62 -5.55 -8.59
C SER A 6 -5.88 -4.56 -7.70
N HIS A 7 -6.57 -3.57 -7.14
CA HIS A 7 -5.96 -2.56 -6.26
C HIS A 7 -5.54 -3.14 -4.92
N ARG A 8 -6.42 -3.91 -4.27
CA ARG A 8 -6.06 -4.66 -3.06
C ARG A 8 -4.90 -5.62 -3.26
N THR A 9 -4.94 -6.44 -4.31
CA THR A 9 -3.86 -7.40 -4.62
C THR A 9 -2.53 -6.68 -4.83
N HIS A 10 -2.55 -5.54 -5.52
CA HIS A 10 -1.36 -4.76 -5.79
C HIS A 10 -0.82 -4.06 -4.53
N ALA A 11 -1.69 -3.55 -3.66
CA ALA A 11 -1.31 -3.00 -2.38
C ALA A 11 -0.74 -4.05 -1.41
N GLU A 12 -1.32 -5.26 -1.39
CA GLU A 12 -0.79 -6.40 -0.62
C GLU A 12 0.61 -6.78 -1.12
N HIS A 13 0.82 -6.83 -2.44
CA HIS A 13 2.13 -7.11 -3.03
C HIS A 13 3.18 -6.02 -2.75
N ASP A 14 2.80 -4.73 -2.80
CA ASP A 14 3.69 -3.61 -2.44
C ASP A 14 4.06 -3.65 -0.95
N ARG A 15 3.15 -4.10 -0.08
CA ARG A 15 3.41 -4.32 1.35
C ARG A 15 4.38 -5.47 1.58
N ASP A 16 4.15 -6.63 0.97
CA ASP A 16 5.03 -7.81 1.05
C ASP A 16 6.46 -7.46 0.64
N LYS A 17 6.58 -6.69 -0.47
CA LYS A 17 7.86 -6.21 -0.96
C LYS A 17 8.53 -5.21 -0.01
N ALA A 18 7.77 -4.38 0.68
CA ALA A 18 8.30 -3.50 1.72
C ALA A 18 8.86 -4.31 2.90
N GLU A 19 8.18 -5.36 3.34
CA GLU A 19 8.64 -6.24 4.42
C GLU A 19 9.96 -6.93 4.06
N GLN A 20 10.08 -7.47 2.84
CA GLN A 20 11.34 -8.07 2.35
C GLN A 20 12.49 -7.07 2.32
N LEU A 21 12.24 -5.81 1.95
CA LEU A 21 13.25 -4.75 1.95
C LEU A 21 13.70 -4.37 3.36
N PHE A 22 12.80 -4.37 4.34
CA PHE A 22 13.16 -4.17 5.75
C PHE A 22 14.02 -5.31 6.28
N GLU A 23 13.64 -6.57 5.98
CA GLU A 23 14.45 -7.73 6.35
C GLU A 23 15.84 -7.67 5.72
N GLN A 24 15.93 -7.29 4.45
CA GLN A 24 17.21 -7.13 3.76
C GLN A 24 18.03 -6.00 4.39
N ALA A 25 17.42 -4.87 4.70
CA ALA A 25 18.10 -3.77 5.38
C ALA A 25 18.69 -4.17 6.74
N GLY A 26 18.03 -5.09 7.47
CA GLY A 26 18.54 -5.61 8.74
C GLY A 26 19.72 -6.59 8.59
N ARG A 27 19.93 -7.14 7.38
CA ARG A 27 21.03 -8.07 7.08
C ARG A 27 22.24 -7.38 6.42
N VAL A 28 22.09 -6.13 5.98
CA VAL A 28 23.15 -5.37 5.34
C VAL A 28 23.98 -4.64 6.41
N GLU A 29 25.28 -4.89 6.42
CA GLU A 29 26.23 -4.25 7.35
C GLU A 29 26.55 -2.81 6.96
N ASP A 30 26.44 -2.48 5.67
CA ASP A 30 26.67 -1.12 5.19
C ASP A 30 25.49 -0.20 5.58
N PRO A 31 25.74 0.86 6.38
CA PRO A 31 24.67 1.70 6.89
C PRO A 31 23.97 2.49 5.78
N GLU A 32 24.69 2.94 4.76
CA GLU A 32 24.10 3.71 3.64
C GLU A 32 23.15 2.83 2.81
N GLN A 33 23.56 1.59 2.52
CA GLN A 33 22.73 0.62 1.83
C GLN A 33 21.54 0.17 2.69
N SER A 34 21.73 -0.03 4.00
CA SER A 34 20.65 -0.33 4.93
C SER A 34 19.60 0.80 4.95
N GLU A 35 20.04 2.05 5.05
CA GLU A 35 19.16 3.23 5.03
C GLU A 35 18.44 3.36 3.68
N ARG A 36 19.14 3.13 2.56
CA ARG A 36 18.54 3.16 1.22
C ARG A 36 17.45 2.11 1.05
N LEU A 37 17.65 0.91 1.59
CA LEU A 37 16.66 -0.17 1.57
C LEU A 37 15.46 0.17 2.46
N ARG A 38 15.68 0.70 3.67
CA ARG A 38 14.61 1.18 4.57
C ARG A 38 13.77 2.27 3.93
N TYR A 39 14.42 3.28 3.35
CA TYR A 39 13.73 4.36 2.65
C TYR A 39 12.84 3.84 1.51
N ARG A 40 13.34 2.86 0.76
CA ARG A 40 12.56 2.22 -0.31
C ARG A 40 11.38 1.42 0.22
N ALA A 41 11.57 0.70 1.31
CA ALA A 41 10.52 -0.07 1.98
C ALA A 41 9.40 0.85 2.51
N GLU A 42 9.77 1.94 3.19
CA GLU A 42 8.82 2.94 3.69
C GLU A 42 7.99 3.56 2.56
N ARG A 43 8.64 3.89 1.44
CA ARG A 43 7.94 4.46 0.28
C ARG A 43 6.92 3.48 -0.34
N LEU A 44 7.27 2.20 -0.42
CA LEU A 44 6.35 1.16 -0.90
C LEU A 44 5.18 0.95 0.05
N ARG A 45 5.44 0.90 1.36
CA ARG A 45 4.41 0.79 2.39
C ARG A 45 3.44 1.98 2.38
N ALA A 46 3.98 3.19 2.25
CA ALA A 46 3.16 4.40 2.17
C ALA A 46 2.28 4.42 0.91
N ARG A 47 2.78 3.93 -0.22
CA ARG A 47 2.00 3.80 -1.45
C ARG A 47 0.89 2.75 -1.32
N SER A 48 1.22 1.58 -0.78
CA SER A 48 0.25 0.51 -0.49
C SER A 48 -0.88 1.03 0.43
N GLU A 49 -0.53 1.73 1.51
CA GLU A 49 -1.52 2.30 2.43
C GLU A 49 -2.39 3.37 1.75
N ALA A 50 -1.81 4.22 0.89
CA ALA A 50 -2.56 5.20 0.13
C ALA A 50 -3.51 4.55 -0.90
N GLU A 51 -3.10 3.44 -1.51
CA GLU A 51 -3.92 2.69 -2.47
C GLU A 51 -5.08 1.98 -1.76
N LEU A 52 -4.82 1.35 -0.60
CA LEU A 52 -5.86 0.78 0.26
C LEU A 52 -6.83 1.86 0.77
N ARG A 53 -6.33 3.03 1.18
CA ARG A 53 -7.16 4.16 1.61
C ARG A 53 -8.01 4.71 0.47
N ARG A 54 -7.54 4.70 -0.77
CA ARG A 54 -8.36 5.12 -1.93
C ARG A 54 -9.45 4.10 -2.23
N GLU A 55 -9.16 2.80 -2.10
CA GLU A 55 -10.16 1.75 -2.24
C GLU A 55 -11.24 1.82 -1.15
N THR A 56 -10.84 2.04 0.12
CA THR A 56 -11.80 2.23 1.22
C THR A 56 -12.50 3.58 1.15
N GLY A 57 -11.79 4.64 0.76
CA GLY A 57 -12.31 6.00 0.59
C GLY A 57 -13.32 6.13 -0.54
N ALA A 58 -13.12 5.40 -1.65
CA ALA A 58 -14.09 5.30 -2.74
C ALA A 58 -15.34 4.49 -2.37
N GLN A 59 -15.35 3.81 -1.23
CA GLN A 59 -16.48 3.03 -0.72
C GLN A 59 -17.28 3.78 0.37
N VAL A 60 -16.83 4.97 0.81
CA VAL A 60 -17.56 5.83 1.79
C VAL A 60 -18.23 7.04 1.15
N ASP A 61 -18.13 7.21 -0.16
CA ASP A 61 -18.85 8.24 -0.93
C ASP A 61 -19.89 7.56 -1.85
N ASP A 62 -20.76 6.76 -1.24
CA ASP A 62 -22.09 6.49 -1.78
C ASP A 62 -23.06 7.30 -0.89
N PRO A 63 -23.31 8.59 -1.17
CA PRO A 63 -24.52 9.24 -0.70
C PRO A 63 -25.68 8.65 -1.51
N ASP A 64 -26.19 7.51 -1.04
CA ASP A 64 -27.56 7.01 -1.20
C ASP A 64 -28.34 7.64 -2.37
N GLU A 65 -28.31 6.94 -3.52
CA GLU A 65 -29.27 7.16 -4.60
C GLU A 65 -30.69 6.81 -4.09
N GLU A 66 -31.50 7.86 -3.92
CA GLU A 66 -32.98 7.92 -4.00
C GLU A 66 -33.89 7.44 -2.84
N GLY A 67 -34.56 8.43 -2.23
CA GLY A 67 -36.04 8.54 -2.27
C GLY A 67 -36.79 8.63 -0.93
N PRO A 68 -38.10 8.96 -0.88
CA PRO A 68 -38.96 9.72 -1.81
C PRO A 68 -39.68 10.93 -1.12
N GLN A 69 -40.39 11.76 -1.90
CA GLN A 69 -41.68 12.45 -1.64
C GLN A 69 -41.76 13.82 -2.32
#